data_AF-A0AAE9EUV2-F1
#
_entry.id   AF-A0AAE9EUV2-F1
#
_cell.length_a   1.000
_cell.length_b   1.000
_cell.length_c   1.000
_cell.angle_alpha   90.00
_cell.angle_beta   90.00
_cell.angle_gamma   90.00
#
_symmetry.space_group_name_H-M   'P 1'
#
loop_
_entity.id
_entity.type
_entity.pdbx_description
1 polymer ?
#
loop_
_entity_poly.entity_id
_entity_poly.type
_entity_poly.pdbx_seq_one_letter_code
_entity_poly.pdbx_strand_id
1 'polypeptide(L)'
;MIMLVPIELNPLGTNWYLKQSNTLVGILVVALFISNLIVINKDEINEQMKTSQNITLLPNRTFPRLDGVEPNMSLDDAERLNTYWNFNDHTAPQLTEPGWVTVPKKSWCAFKENGTDSCEPLATPRKPIDNGGFTSWIKECAPELINFVDFIKETQPDYAFMLTRWFAVAEPYENGPDNLNNDTVYLEMKSQLKKILPYIKKKWFILDSFPRVNTIAIERIVKEMKIGITTMSEINQELYKPQRFELGRHRHAELIYSKTCDR
;
A
#
# COMPACT_ATOMS: atom_id res chain seq x y z
N MET A 1 26.31 2.20 -16.69
CA MET A 1 27.56 1.48 -17.03
C MET A 1 27.67 0.29 -16.09
N ILE A 2 27.16 -0.87 -16.50
CA ILE A 2 27.21 -2.08 -15.67
C ILE A 2 28.55 -2.76 -15.98
N MET A 3 29.44 -2.76 -14.99
CA MET A 3 30.67 -3.57 -15.02
C MET A 3 30.30 -5.03 -14.85
N LEU A 4 30.48 -5.83 -15.90
CA LEU A 4 30.49 -7.28 -15.81
C LEU A 4 31.84 -7.69 -15.21
N VAL A 5 31.83 -8.15 -13.96
CA VAL A 5 32.99 -8.81 -13.34
C VAL A 5 33.11 -10.21 -13.96
N PRO A 6 34.24 -10.55 -14.61
CA PRO A 6 34.42 -11.87 -15.19
C PRO A 6 34.71 -12.86 -14.05
N ILE A 7 33.77 -13.77 -13.81
CA ILE A 7 34.03 -15.03 -13.11
C ILE A 7 35.07 -15.79 -13.95
N GLU A 8 36.15 -16.23 -13.31
CA GLU A 8 37.33 -16.86 -13.91
C GLU A 8 36.99 -17.83 -15.06
N LEU A 9 37.17 -17.37 -16.29
CA LEU A 9 37.07 -18.18 -17.50
C LEU A 9 38.46 -18.64 -17.91
N ASN A 10 38.67 -19.95 -17.80
CA ASN A 10 39.77 -20.75 -18.32
C ASN A 10 40.42 -20.14 -19.60
N PRO A 11 41.76 -20.11 -19.73
CA PRO A 11 42.47 -19.50 -20.88
C PRO A 11 42.23 -20.18 -22.24
N LEU A 12 41.50 -21.30 -22.27
CA LEU A 12 41.05 -21.96 -23.51
C LEU A 12 39.77 -21.35 -24.11
N GLY A 13 38.97 -20.61 -23.32
CA GLY A 13 37.67 -20.07 -23.76
C GLY A 13 37.74 -18.68 -24.40
N THR A 14 38.71 -17.85 -24.01
CA THR A 14 38.78 -16.44 -24.43
C THR A 14 39.26 -16.23 -25.87
N ASN A 15 39.93 -17.20 -26.48
CA ASN A 15 40.43 -17.08 -27.86
C ASN A 15 39.51 -17.70 -28.93
N TRP A 16 38.42 -18.36 -28.55
CA TRP A 16 37.52 -19.00 -29.51
C TRP A 16 36.71 -17.99 -30.33
N TYR A 17 36.26 -16.90 -29.72
CA TYR A 17 35.47 -15.87 -30.42
C TYR A 17 36.29 -15.09 -31.47
N LEU A 18 37.61 -14.98 -31.28
CA LEU A 18 38.55 -14.32 -32.21
C LEU A 18 38.85 -15.14 -33.47
N LYS A 19 38.59 -16.45 -33.46
CA LYS A 19 38.70 -17.34 -34.64
C LYS A 19 37.42 -17.42 -35.47
N GLN A 20 36.35 -16.78 -35.01
CA GLN A 20 35.03 -16.93 -35.59
C GLN A 20 34.70 -15.77 -36.54
N SER A 21 33.97 -16.06 -37.63
CA SER A 21 33.68 -15.02 -38.63
C SER A 21 32.85 -13.88 -38.01
N ASN A 22 33.08 -12.64 -38.46
CA ASN A 22 32.34 -11.46 -37.98
C ASN A 22 30.82 -11.65 -38.08
N THR A 23 30.34 -12.44 -39.05
CA THR A 23 28.93 -12.80 -39.20
C THR A 23 28.43 -13.65 -38.05
N LEU A 24 29.19 -14.67 -37.63
CA LEU A 24 28.82 -15.54 -36.50
C LEU A 24 28.82 -14.76 -35.18
N VAL A 25 29.80 -13.90 -34.96
CA VAL A 25 29.84 -13.02 -33.78
C VAL A 25 28.64 -12.06 -33.79
N GLY A 26 28.31 -11.47 -34.95
CA GLY A 26 27.14 -10.61 -35.11
C GLY A 26 25.83 -11.32 -34.79
N ILE A 27 25.63 -12.54 -35.30
CA ILE A 27 24.45 -13.37 -34.99
C ILE A 27 24.36 -13.64 -33.48
N LEU A 28 25.49 -13.95 -32.84
CA LEU A 28 25.54 -14.28 -31.41
C LEU A 28 25.22 -13.06 -30.55
N VAL A 29 25.71 -11.88 -30.92
CA VAL A 29 25.35 -10.61 -30.25
C VAL A 29 23.86 -10.31 -30.40
N VAL A 30 23.30 -10.45 -31.61
CA VAL A 30 21.87 -10.23 -31.83
C VAL A 30 21.03 -11.26 -31.05
N ALA A 31 21.42 -12.53 -31.04
CA ALA A 31 20.72 -13.58 -30.31
C ALA A 31 20.75 -13.33 -28.78
N LEU A 32 21.88 -12.91 -28.23
CA LEU A 32 22.00 -12.53 -26.82
C LEU A 32 21.18 -11.29 -26.49
N PHE A 33 21.16 -10.30 -27.39
CA PHE A 33 20.36 -9.09 -27.22
C PHE A 33 18.86 -9.42 -27.20
N ILE A 34 18.38 -10.21 -28.17
CA ILE A 34 17.00 -10.70 -28.22
C ILE A 34 16.68 -11.55 -26.98
N SER A 35 17.58 -12.44 -26.55
CA SER A 35 17.37 -13.26 -25.34
C SER A 35 17.23 -12.38 -24.10
N ASN A 36 18.04 -11.33 -23.96
CA ASN A 36 17.89 -10.37 -22.87
C ASN A 36 16.55 -9.64 -22.94
N LEU A 37 16.11 -9.18 -24.12
CA LEU A 37 14.80 -8.55 -24.28
C LEU A 37 13.64 -9.49 -23.90
N ILE A 38 13.73 -10.77 -24.27
CA ILE A 38 12.74 -11.79 -23.90
C ILE A 38 12.75 -12.03 -22.40
N VAL A 39 13.93 -12.11 -21.76
CA VAL A 39 14.03 -12.32 -20.31
C VAL A 39 13.48 -11.13 -19.53
N ILE A 40 13.79 -9.90 -19.98
CA ILE A 40 13.31 -8.67 -19.33
C ILE A 40 11.78 -8.56 -19.42
N ASN A 41 11.20 -8.89 -20.58
CA ASN A 41 9.75 -8.77 -20.81
C ASN A 41 9.02 -10.12 -20.65
N LYS A 42 9.64 -11.10 -19.99
CA LYS A 42 9.13 -12.47 -19.91
C LYS A 42 7.71 -12.52 -19.33
N ASP A 43 7.45 -11.73 -18.30
CA ASP A 43 6.14 -11.72 -17.62
C ASP A 43 5.05 -11.10 -18.50
N GLU A 44 5.34 -10.00 -19.20
CA GLU A 44 4.40 -9.37 -20.13
C GLU A 44 4.10 -10.27 -21.34
N ILE A 45 5.13 -10.90 -21.90
CA ILE A 45 4.98 -11.88 -22.99
C ILE A 45 4.11 -13.05 -22.54
N ASN A 46 4.34 -13.57 -21.33
CA ASN A 46 3.52 -14.65 -20.76
C ASN A 46 2.05 -14.24 -20.61
N GLU A 47 1.77 -13.03 -20.15
CA GLU A 47 0.39 -12.53 -20.04
C GLU A 47 -0.26 -12.36 -21.42
N GLN A 48 0.45 -11.81 -22.41
CA GLN A 48 -0.07 -11.71 -23.78
C GLN A 48 -0.28 -13.07 -24.47
N MET A 49 0.51 -14.08 -24.08
CA MET A 49 0.37 -15.45 -24.56
C MET A 49 -0.78 -16.22 -23.89
N LYS A 50 -1.29 -15.76 -22.75
CA LYS A 50 -2.53 -16.33 -22.18
C LYS A 50 -3.67 -16.03 -23.16
N THR A 51 -4.17 -17.08 -23.78
CA THR A 51 -5.33 -17.01 -24.67
C THR A 51 -6.50 -16.38 -23.91
N SER A 52 -7.25 -15.47 -24.56
CA SER A 52 -8.51 -14.88 -24.06
C SER A 52 -9.25 -15.89 -23.19
N GLN A 53 -9.27 -15.63 -21.87
CA GLN A 53 -9.87 -16.55 -20.91
C GLN A 53 -11.36 -16.73 -21.26
N ASN A 54 -11.77 -17.97 -21.53
CA ASN A 54 -13.17 -18.33 -21.48
C ASN A 54 -13.59 -18.19 -20.01
N ILE A 55 -14.47 -17.23 -19.75
CA ILE A 55 -14.90 -16.90 -18.40
C ILE A 55 -15.61 -18.11 -17.78
N THR A 56 -14.90 -18.90 -16.97
CA THR A 56 -15.45 -20.05 -16.27
C THR A 56 -16.12 -19.58 -14.98
N LEU A 57 -17.45 -19.66 -14.92
CA LEU A 57 -18.18 -19.40 -13.69
C LEU A 57 -17.94 -20.55 -12.70
N LEU A 58 -17.42 -20.21 -11.52
CA LEU A 58 -17.38 -21.15 -10.39
C LEU A 58 -18.82 -21.55 -10.02
N PRO A 59 -19.07 -22.81 -9.63
CA PRO A 59 -20.43 -23.36 -9.44
C PRO A 59 -21.28 -22.66 -8.37
N ASN A 60 -20.70 -21.73 -7.60
CA ASN A 60 -21.35 -20.98 -6.53
C ASN A 60 -21.21 -19.45 -6.67
N ARG A 61 -20.91 -18.94 -7.87
CA ARG A 61 -20.78 -17.49 -8.11
C ARG A 61 -21.67 -17.02 -9.25
N THR A 62 -22.41 -15.95 -8.98
CA THR A 62 -23.24 -15.24 -9.96
C THR A 62 -22.42 -14.44 -10.96
N PHE A 63 -21.19 -14.05 -10.57
CA PHE A 63 -20.31 -13.21 -11.37
C PHE A 63 -18.92 -13.85 -11.50
N PRO A 64 -18.28 -13.70 -12.66
CA PRO A 64 -16.93 -14.19 -12.87
C PRO A 64 -15.91 -13.38 -12.08
N ARG A 65 -14.77 -14.01 -11.82
CA ARG A 65 -13.61 -13.32 -11.25
C ARG A 65 -12.97 -12.42 -12.31
N LEU A 66 -12.83 -11.14 -11.99
CA LEU A 66 -12.18 -10.14 -12.85
C LEU A 66 -10.71 -9.93 -12.49
N ASP A 67 -10.21 -10.63 -11.46
CA ASP A 67 -8.83 -10.56 -11.01
C ASP A 67 -7.93 -11.57 -11.71
N GLY A 68 -8.44 -12.41 -12.63
CA GLY A 68 -7.65 -13.41 -13.34
C GLY A 68 -7.17 -14.58 -12.47
N VAL A 69 -7.67 -14.71 -11.24
CA VAL A 69 -7.28 -15.78 -10.31
C VAL A 69 -8.10 -17.05 -10.57
N GLU A 70 -7.44 -18.09 -11.10
CA GLU A 70 -8.06 -19.38 -11.41
C GLU A 70 -8.00 -20.40 -10.24
N PRO A 71 -8.91 -21.40 -10.18
CA PRO A 71 -8.94 -22.39 -9.10
C PRO A 71 -7.74 -23.34 -9.06
N ASN A 72 -7.03 -23.49 -10.18
CA ASN A 72 -5.93 -24.45 -10.40
C ASN A 72 -4.55 -23.77 -10.45
N MET A 73 -4.39 -22.61 -9.81
CA MET A 73 -3.11 -21.90 -9.81
C MET A 73 -2.10 -22.46 -8.80
N SER A 74 -0.83 -22.46 -9.19
CA SER A 74 0.29 -22.81 -8.32
C SER A 74 0.73 -21.63 -7.45
N LEU A 75 1.59 -21.90 -6.46
CA LEU A 75 2.23 -20.82 -5.68
C LEU A 75 3.14 -19.93 -6.54
N ASP A 76 3.72 -20.46 -7.62
CA ASP A 76 4.51 -19.68 -8.57
C ASP A 76 3.62 -18.73 -9.39
N ASP A 77 2.41 -19.17 -9.76
CA ASP A 77 1.44 -18.30 -10.44
C ASP A 77 0.97 -17.17 -9.53
N ALA A 78 0.76 -17.45 -8.25
CA ALA A 78 0.38 -16.44 -7.26
C ALA A 78 1.48 -15.39 -7.04
N GLU A 79 2.74 -15.82 -6.97
CA GLU A 79 3.91 -14.94 -6.88
C GLU A 79 4.00 -14.02 -8.10
N ARG A 80 3.90 -14.59 -9.30
CA ARG A 80 3.90 -13.84 -10.56
C ARG A 80 2.77 -12.81 -10.60
N LEU A 81 1.54 -13.20 -10.27
CA LEU A 81 0.38 -12.28 -10.28
C LEU A 81 0.55 -11.15 -9.26
N ASN A 82 1.05 -11.45 -8.06
CA ASN A 82 1.31 -10.42 -7.05
C ASN A 82 2.37 -9.43 -7.52
N THR A 83 3.47 -9.88 -8.13
CA THR A 83 4.48 -9.00 -8.73
C THR A 83 3.87 -8.14 -9.85
N TYR A 84 3.05 -8.75 -10.71
CA TYR A 84 2.38 -8.05 -11.80
C TYR A 84 1.41 -6.96 -11.28
N TRP A 85 0.55 -7.26 -10.33
CA TRP A 85 -0.39 -6.27 -9.76
C TRP A 85 0.31 -5.15 -9.02
N ASN A 86 1.33 -5.45 -8.22
CA ASN A 86 2.11 -4.41 -7.53
C ASN A 86 2.75 -3.42 -8.52
N PHE A 87 3.16 -3.89 -9.69
CA PHE A 87 3.71 -3.04 -10.73
C PHE A 87 2.64 -2.31 -11.55
N ASN A 88 1.52 -2.97 -11.90
CA ASN A 88 0.58 -2.44 -12.91
C ASN A 88 -0.70 -1.82 -12.33
N ASP A 89 -1.13 -2.15 -11.10
CA ASP A 89 -2.43 -1.70 -10.59
C ASP A 89 -2.55 -0.18 -10.57
N HIS A 90 -1.48 0.54 -10.23
CA HIS A 90 -1.48 2.00 -10.21
C HIS A 90 -1.67 2.65 -11.59
N THR A 91 -1.45 1.91 -12.68
CA THR A 91 -1.63 2.36 -14.07
C THR A 91 -2.76 1.61 -14.78
N ALA A 92 -3.52 0.80 -14.06
CA ALA A 92 -4.60 0.03 -14.65
C ALA A 92 -5.58 0.99 -15.35
N PRO A 93 -5.90 0.76 -16.64
CA PRO A 93 -6.83 1.61 -17.38
C PRO A 93 -8.19 1.73 -16.69
N GLN A 94 -8.59 0.69 -15.94
CA GLN A 94 -9.86 0.69 -15.19
C GLN A 94 -9.84 1.60 -13.95
N LEU A 95 -8.65 1.90 -13.40
CA LEU A 95 -8.45 2.81 -12.27
C LEU A 95 -8.08 4.22 -12.73
N THR A 96 -7.89 4.42 -14.03
CA THR A 96 -7.64 5.74 -14.60
C THR A 96 -8.96 6.49 -14.70
N GLU A 97 -9.06 7.66 -14.06
CA GLU A 97 -10.28 8.46 -14.09
C GLU A 97 -10.65 8.83 -15.54
N PRO A 98 -11.86 8.49 -16.02
CA PRO A 98 -12.27 8.82 -17.37
C PRO A 98 -12.56 10.32 -17.49
N GLY A 99 -11.69 11.04 -18.20
CA GLY A 99 -11.90 12.43 -18.61
C GLY A 99 -11.21 13.48 -17.73
N TRP A 100 -11.59 14.74 -17.93
CA TRP A 100 -11.05 15.88 -17.19
C TRP A 100 -11.95 16.19 -16.00
N VAL A 101 -11.64 15.61 -14.84
CA VAL A 101 -12.28 16.04 -13.59
C VAL A 101 -11.64 17.38 -13.18
N THR A 102 -12.43 18.44 -13.08
CA THR A 102 -11.96 19.71 -12.51
C THR A 102 -11.69 19.50 -11.03
N VAL A 103 -10.43 19.19 -10.71
CA VAL A 103 -9.95 19.12 -9.33
C VAL A 103 -9.99 20.55 -8.76
N PRO A 104 -10.57 20.78 -7.56
CA PRO A 104 -10.53 22.09 -6.92
C PRO A 104 -9.08 22.61 -6.84
N LYS A 105 -8.86 23.92 -7.05
CA LYS A 105 -7.52 24.55 -7.02
C LYS A 105 -6.72 24.25 -5.74
N LYS A 106 -7.41 23.92 -4.65
CA LYS A 106 -6.88 23.33 -3.42
C LYS A 106 -7.62 22.02 -3.18
N SER A 107 -7.12 20.91 -3.72
CA SER A 107 -7.57 19.58 -3.31
C SER A 107 -6.54 18.97 -2.37
N TRP A 108 -7.00 18.13 -1.45
CA TRP A 108 -6.10 17.37 -0.59
C TRP A 108 -5.15 16.49 -1.42
N CYS A 109 -5.59 15.98 -2.57
CA CYS A 109 -4.75 15.23 -3.52
C CYS A 109 -3.68 16.10 -4.21
N ALA A 110 -3.85 17.42 -4.22
CA ALA A 110 -2.85 18.39 -4.70
C ALA A 110 -1.98 18.96 -3.57
N PHE A 111 -2.22 18.55 -2.32
CA PHE A 111 -1.27 18.77 -1.24
C PHE A 111 -0.01 18.00 -1.61
N LYS A 112 1.10 18.72 -1.84
CA LYS A 112 2.38 18.08 -2.13
C LYS A 112 2.78 17.27 -0.92
N GLU A 113 2.51 15.98 -0.96
CA GLU A 113 3.31 15.01 -0.22
C GLU A 113 4.73 15.12 -0.79
N ASN A 114 5.59 15.92 -0.14
CA ASN A 114 6.99 15.54 -0.10
C ASN A 114 6.97 14.19 0.60
N GLY A 115 7.09 13.10 -0.18
CA GLY A 115 6.64 11.74 0.17
C GLY A 115 7.31 11.07 1.37
N THR A 116 7.28 11.69 2.54
CA THR A 116 7.82 11.15 3.80
C THR A 116 6.82 11.18 4.96
N ASP A 117 5.77 12.01 4.94
CA ASP A 117 5.04 12.34 6.19
C ASP A 117 3.51 12.10 6.07
N SER A 118 3.07 10.84 6.22
CA SER A 118 1.65 10.47 6.27
C SER A 118 1.03 10.84 7.64
N CYS A 119 0.62 12.09 7.81
CA CYS A 119 0.04 12.59 9.06
C CYS A 119 -1.46 12.29 9.21
N GLU A 120 -1.92 12.08 10.44
CA GLU A 120 -3.35 11.84 10.72
C GLU A 120 -4.11 13.15 10.97
N PRO A 121 -5.39 13.26 10.55
CA PRO A 121 -6.14 14.51 10.61
C PRO A 121 -6.70 14.87 11.99
N LEU A 122 -6.64 13.97 12.97
CA LEU A 122 -7.22 14.18 14.31
C LEU A 122 -6.20 14.19 15.44
N ALA A 123 -5.01 13.64 15.25
CA ALA A 123 -4.01 13.56 16.30
C ALA A 123 -2.61 13.52 15.73
N THR A 124 -1.65 14.00 16.53
CA THR A 124 -0.24 13.90 16.21
C THR A 124 0.42 12.73 16.92
N PRO A 125 1.31 11.99 16.22
CA PRO A 125 2.11 10.97 16.88
C PRO A 125 3.05 11.66 17.88
N ARG A 126 3.08 11.16 19.11
CA ARG A 126 3.90 11.66 20.22
C ARG A 126 5.04 10.73 20.56
N LYS A 127 4.90 9.45 20.22
CA LYS A 127 5.93 8.43 20.40
C LYS A 127 6.41 7.94 19.04
N PRO A 128 7.70 7.60 18.90
CA PRO A 128 8.18 6.90 17.72
C PRO A 128 7.52 5.52 17.73
N ILE A 129 6.71 5.25 16.70
CA ILE A 129 6.16 3.94 16.45
C ILE A 129 7.06 3.32 15.39
N ASP A 130 7.59 2.12 15.64
CA ASP A 130 8.31 1.42 14.58
C ASP A 130 7.31 1.08 13.46
N ASN A 131 7.61 1.57 12.27
CA ASN A 131 6.78 1.46 11.08
C ASN A 131 7.57 0.86 9.93
N GLY A 132 8.37 -0.16 10.25
CA GLY A 132 9.38 -0.68 9.33
C GLY A 132 10.57 0.27 9.21
N GLY A 133 11.02 0.86 10.32
CA GLY A 133 12.27 1.64 10.40
C GLY A 133 12.18 3.15 10.14
N PHE A 134 11.01 3.70 9.83
CA PHE A 134 10.81 5.16 9.73
C PHE A 134 10.40 5.74 11.11
N THR A 135 11.01 6.83 11.56
CA THR A 135 10.73 7.45 12.88
C THR A 135 10.58 8.99 12.84
N SER A 136 10.62 9.60 11.64
CA SER A 136 10.75 11.06 11.44
C SER A 136 9.47 11.88 11.72
N TRP A 137 8.28 11.28 11.56
CA TRP A 137 7.02 12.02 11.42
C TRP A 137 6.53 12.82 12.64
N ILE A 138 7.09 12.63 13.84
CA ILE A 138 6.58 13.27 15.08
C ILE A 138 6.67 14.80 14.99
N LYS A 139 7.73 15.32 14.38
CA LYS A 139 7.96 16.77 14.28
C LYS A 139 7.21 17.40 13.11
N GLU A 140 6.94 16.62 12.06
CA GLU A 140 6.35 17.09 10.81
C GLU A 140 4.82 17.16 10.89
N CYS A 141 4.17 16.31 11.70
CA CYS A 141 2.71 16.22 11.69
C CYS A 141 1.96 17.27 12.54
N ALA A 142 2.62 17.91 13.50
CA ALA A 142 1.98 18.95 14.33
C ALA A 142 1.47 20.16 13.52
N PRO A 143 2.26 20.76 12.61
CA PRO A 143 1.75 21.83 11.75
C PRO A 143 0.65 21.36 10.80
N GLU A 144 0.67 20.09 10.36
CA GLU A 144 -0.32 19.58 9.41
C GLU A 144 -1.74 19.50 9.98
N LEU A 145 -1.90 19.29 11.29
CA LEU A 145 -3.21 19.41 11.93
C LEU A 145 -3.79 20.82 11.78
N ILE A 146 -2.95 21.86 11.84
CA ILE A 146 -3.39 23.25 11.68
C ILE A 146 -3.78 23.49 10.22
N ASN A 147 -2.94 23.08 9.28
CA ASN A 147 -3.20 23.19 7.85
C ASN A 147 -4.52 22.48 7.46
N PHE A 148 -4.81 21.32 8.05
CA PHE A 148 -6.05 20.58 7.81
C PHE A 148 -7.28 21.35 8.30
N VAL A 149 -7.23 21.96 9.48
CA VAL A 149 -8.32 22.81 9.98
C VAL A 149 -8.58 23.99 9.05
N ASP A 150 -7.52 24.67 8.60
CA ASP A 150 -7.63 25.80 7.67
C ASP A 150 -8.20 25.37 6.31
N PHE A 151 -7.79 24.20 5.82
CA PHE A 151 -8.34 23.61 4.60
C PHE A 151 -9.86 23.37 4.70
N ILE A 152 -10.34 22.75 5.80
CA ILE A 152 -11.78 22.51 5.98
C ILE A 152 -12.54 23.84 6.16
N LYS A 153 -11.96 24.81 6.86
CA LYS A 153 -12.53 26.15 7.02
C LYS A 153 -12.69 26.89 5.71
N GLU A 154 -11.72 26.79 4.80
CA GLU A 154 -11.75 27.43 3.49
C GLU A 154 -12.73 26.72 2.54
N THR A 155 -12.72 25.38 2.54
CA THR A 155 -13.51 24.59 1.59
C THR A 155 -14.98 24.42 2.00
N GLN A 156 -15.27 24.47 3.30
CA GLN A 156 -16.60 24.30 3.90
C GLN A 156 -17.43 23.16 3.26
N PRO A 157 -16.94 21.90 3.35
CA PRO A 157 -17.55 20.78 2.67
C PRO A 157 -18.94 20.47 3.23
N ASP A 158 -19.83 20.01 2.36
CA ASP A 158 -21.13 19.48 2.77
C ASP A 158 -20.96 18.19 3.60
N TYR A 159 -20.11 17.29 3.11
CA TYR A 159 -19.79 16.02 3.72
C TYR A 159 -18.29 15.83 3.80
N ALA A 160 -17.81 15.24 4.90
CA ALA A 160 -16.41 14.87 5.05
C ALA A 160 -16.30 13.36 5.36
N PHE A 161 -15.29 12.73 4.79
CA PHE A 161 -14.95 11.32 5.05
C PHE A 161 -13.51 11.26 5.54
N MET A 162 -13.29 10.54 6.64
CA MET A 162 -11.95 10.33 7.19
C MET A 162 -11.61 8.85 7.17
N LEU A 163 -10.48 8.56 6.51
CA LEU A 163 -9.86 7.25 6.37
C LEU A 163 -8.46 7.37 6.96
N THR A 164 -8.06 6.49 7.88
CA THR A 164 -6.71 6.56 8.46
C THR A 164 -6.05 5.19 8.68
N ARG A 165 -4.71 5.18 8.48
CA ARG A 165 -3.79 4.05 8.61
C ARG A 165 -3.22 3.84 10.02
N TRP A 166 -3.89 4.39 11.04
CA TRP A 166 -3.57 4.30 12.48
C TRP A 166 -2.08 4.51 12.82
N PHE A 167 -1.70 5.75 13.03
CA PHE A 167 -0.40 6.11 13.58
C PHE A 167 -0.56 6.67 15.00
N ALA A 168 -0.93 7.93 15.12
CA ALA A 168 -1.16 8.61 16.39
C ALA A 168 -2.33 7.99 17.15
N VAL A 169 -3.44 7.71 16.47
CA VAL A 169 -4.66 7.16 17.09
C VAL A 169 -4.49 5.74 17.61
N ALA A 170 -3.40 5.05 17.29
CA ALA A 170 -3.10 3.70 17.79
C ALA A 170 -1.95 3.66 18.81
N GLU A 171 -1.53 4.82 19.31
CA GLU A 171 -0.59 4.84 20.42
C GLU A 171 -1.15 4.08 21.64
N PRO A 172 -0.30 3.35 22.38
CA PRO A 172 -0.72 2.68 23.60
C PRO A 172 -1.39 3.66 24.57
N TYR A 173 -2.47 3.22 25.21
CA TYR A 173 -3.14 4.01 26.24
C TYR A 173 -2.16 4.36 27.37
N GLU A 174 -2.29 5.57 27.90
CA GLU A 174 -1.50 5.97 29.07
C GLU A 174 -1.99 5.27 30.34
N ASN A 175 -3.31 5.15 30.50
CA ASN A 175 -3.95 4.63 31.72
C ASN A 175 -4.96 3.50 31.44
N GLY A 176 -4.77 2.76 30.34
CA GLY A 176 -5.67 1.70 29.88
C GLY A 176 -6.88 2.19 29.06
N PRO A 177 -7.61 1.26 28.41
CA PRO A 177 -8.70 1.58 27.47
C PRO A 177 -9.92 2.23 28.14
N ASP A 178 -10.22 1.89 29.39
CA ASP A 178 -11.41 2.38 30.11
C ASP A 178 -11.28 3.84 30.56
N ASN A 179 -10.07 4.40 30.54
CA ASN A 179 -9.76 5.73 31.05
C ASN A 179 -9.51 6.76 29.94
N LEU A 180 -10.30 6.70 28.87
CA LEU A 180 -10.17 7.59 27.70
C LEU A 180 -10.22 9.08 28.03
N ASN A 181 -10.95 9.50 29.08
CA ASN A 181 -10.98 10.90 29.49
C ASN A 181 -9.60 11.45 29.93
N ASN A 182 -8.66 10.56 30.27
CA ASN A 182 -7.27 10.91 30.58
C ASN A 182 -6.32 10.52 29.45
N ASP A 183 -6.81 9.88 28.38
CA ASP A 183 -6.00 9.54 27.21
C ASP A 183 -5.74 10.80 26.40
N THR A 184 -4.50 11.27 26.46
CA THR A 184 -4.05 12.49 25.81
C THR A 184 -4.31 12.48 24.31
N VAL A 185 -4.15 11.34 23.62
CA VAL A 185 -4.44 11.20 22.18
C VAL A 185 -5.92 11.45 21.91
N TYR A 186 -6.81 10.79 22.65
CA TYR A 186 -8.25 10.98 22.56
C TYR A 186 -8.68 12.43 22.87
N LEU A 187 -8.07 13.07 23.86
CA LEU A 187 -8.33 14.48 24.18
C LEU A 187 -7.94 15.41 23.02
N GLU A 188 -6.81 15.15 22.36
CA GLU A 188 -6.40 15.88 21.16
C GLU A 188 -7.38 15.65 20.01
N MET A 189 -7.81 14.41 19.78
CA MET A 189 -8.83 14.09 18.77
C MET A 189 -10.13 14.85 19.01
N LYS A 190 -10.61 14.91 20.26
CA LYS A 190 -11.80 15.71 20.63
C LYS A 190 -11.57 17.21 20.38
N SER A 191 -10.38 17.72 20.69
CA SER A 191 -10.00 19.12 20.46
C SER A 191 -10.00 19.45 18.97
N GLN A 192 -9.37 18.62 18.13
CA GLN A 192 -9.35 18.81 16.68
C GLN A 192 -10.75 18.71 16.07
N LEU A 193 -11.53 17.71 16.47
CA LEU A 193 -12.90 17.55 16.01
C LEU A 193 -13.77 18.78 16.32
N LYS A 194 -13.61 19.39 17.49
CA LYS A 194 -14.29 20.66 17.85
C LYS A 194 -13.92 21.83 16.95
N LYS A 195 -12.67 21.89 16.46
CA LYS A 195 -12.22 22.96 15.55
C LYS A 195 -12.76 22.80 14.14
N ILE A 196 -12.92 21.56 13.68
CA ILE A 196 -13.24 21.23 12.29
C ILE A 196 -14.75 21.22 12.05
N LEU A 197 -15.53 20.65 12.99
CA LEU A 197 -16.97 20.45 12.80
C LEU A 197 -17.79 21.70 12.48
N PRO A 198 -17.50 22.91 13.02
CA PRO A 198 -18.26 24.11 12.67
C PRO A 198 -18.25 24.45 11.17
N TYR A 199 -17.27 23.94 10.43
CA TYR A 199 -17.09 24.22 9.01
C TYR A 199 -17.62 23.11 8.09
N ILE A 200 -18.12 21.99 8.65
CA ILE A 200 -18.73 20.90 7.88
C ILE A 200 -20.25 21.09 7.92
N LYS A 201 -20.88 21.30 6.76
CA LYS A 201 -22.28 21.75 6.71
C LYS A 201 -23.29 20.67 7.10
N LYS A 202 -23.03 19.40 6.77
CA LYS A 202 -24.00 18.31 6.99
C LYS A 202 -23.47 17.21 7.89
N LYS A 203 -22.46 16.44 7.45
CA LYS A 203 -22.01 15.27 8.22
C LYS A 203 -20.55 14.92 7.97
N TRP A 204 -19.89 14.51 9.03
CA TRP A 204 -18.58 13.86 8.97
C TRP A 204 -18.73 12.36 9.25
N PHE A 205 -18.23 11.54 8.34
CA PHE A 205 -18.03 10.10 8.48
C PHE A 205 -16.59 9.79 8.91
N ILE A 206 -16.42 9.23 10.10
CA ILE A 206 -15.16 8.66 10.57
C ILE A 206 -15.25 7.16 10.32
N LEU A 207 -14.37 6.64 9.45
CA LEU A 207 -14.29 5.20 9.20
C LEU A 207 -13.30 4.56 10.19
N ASP A 208 -13.50 3.27 10.43
CA ASP A 208 -12.60 2.48 11.26
C ASP A 208 -11.18 2.53 10.70
N SER A 209 -10.20 2.63 11.60
CA SER A 209 -8.80 2.48 11.23
C SER A 209 -8.57 1.10 10.64
N PHE A 210 -7.89 1.07 9.49
CA PHE A 210 -7.62 -0.17 8.78
C PHE A 210 -6.20 -0.65 9.04
N PRO A 211 -5.98 -1.95 9.27
CA PRO A 211 -4.68 -2.49 9.63
C PRO A 211 -3.63 -2.16 8.58
N ARG A 212 -2.40 -1.88 9.03
CA ARG A 212 -1.24 -1.81 8.16
C ARG A 212 -0.75 -3.23 7.94
N VAL A 213 -0.41 -3.53 6.69
CA VAL A 213 0.18 -4.81 6.33
C VAL A 213 1.70 -4.76 6.55
N ASN A 214 2.25 -5.80 7.15
CA ASN A 214 3.69 -6.00 7.28
C ASN A 214 4.27 -6.41 5.92
N THR A 215 4.89 -5.45 5.22
CA THR A 215 5.43 -5.66 3.86
C THR A 215 6.52 -6.73 3.80
N ILE A 216 7.35 -6.84 4.85
CA ILE A 216 8.39 -7.87 4.95
C ILE A 216 7.75 -9.26 5.07
N ALA A 217 6.64 -9.37 5.81
CA ALA A 217 5.90 -10.62 5.91
C ALA A 217 5.32 -11.02 4.55
N ILE A 218 4.76 -10.07 3.78
CA ILE A 218 4.19 -10.34 2.44
C ILE A 218 5.20 -11.04 1.52
N GLU A 219 6.44 -10.53 1.47
CA GLU A 219 7.50 -11.10 0.62
C GLU A 219 7.86 -12.54 0.99
N ARG A 220 7.69 -12.93 2.26
CA ARG A 220 8.01 -14.28 2.76
C ARG A 220 6.89 -15.29 2.57
N ILE A 221 5.64 -14.86 2.38
CA ILE A 221 4.46 -15.75 2.34
C ILE A 221 4.65 -16.89 1.37
N VAL A 222 4.94 -16.59 0.10
CA VAL A 222 5.04 -17.62 -0.94
C VAL A 222 6.16 -18.61 -0.62
N LYS A 223 7.31 -18.10 -0.16
CA LYS A 223 8.48 -18.92 0.19
C LYS A 223 8.16 -19.87 1.34
N GLU A 224 7.50 -19.39 2.39
CA GLU A 224 7.19 -20.20 3.56
C GLU A 224 6.08 -21.22 3.31
N MET A 225 5.08 -20.84 2.49
CA MET A 225 4.06 -21.77 2.01
C MET A 225 4.68 -22.89 1.17
N LYS A 226 5.66 -22.60 0.31
CA LYS A 226 6.38 -23.60 -0.50
C LYS A 226 7.12 -24.64 0.37
N ILE A 227 7.66 -24.21 1.52
CA ILE A 227 8.43 -25.08 2.43
C ILE A 227 7.51 -25.77 3.46
N GLY A 228 6.24 -25.35 3.57
CA GLY A 228 5.27 -25.91 4.51
C GLY A 228 5.51 -25.50 5.97
N ILE A 229 6.21 -24.38 6.20
CA ILE A 229 6.58 -23.93 7.56
C ILE A 229 5.44 -23.18 8.24
N THR A 230 4.57 -22.51 7.47
CA THR A 230 3.49 -21.66 8.01
C THR A 230 2.13 -22.02 7.44
N THR A 231 1.14 -22.01 8.31
CA THR A 231 -0.28 -22.16 7.97
C THR A 231 -0.87 -20.83 7.54
N MET A 232 -1.99 -20.87 6.80
CA MET A 232 -2.74 -19.68 6.41
C MET A 232 -3.14 -18.80 7.62
N SER A 233 -3.43 -19.42 8.77
CA SER A 233 -3.76 -18.71 10.01
C SER A 233 -2.57 -17.93 10.57
N GLU A 234 -1.37 -18.53 10.55
CA GLU A 234 -0.14 -17.88 11.03
C GLU A 234 0.26 -16.73 10.12
N ILE A 235 0.18 -16.94 8.81
CA ILE A 235 0.40 -15.89 7.79
C ILE A 235 -0.55 -14.72 8.04
N ASN A 236 -1.85 -15.00 8.20
CA ASN A 236 -2.85 -13.95 8.44
C ASN A 236 -2.56 -13.16 9.73
N GLN A 237 -2.07 -13.81 10.79
CA GLN A 237 -1.68 -13.10 12.01
C GLN A 237 -0.41 -12.28 11.83
N GLU A 238 0.61 -12.80 11.14
CA GLU A 238 1.88 -12.09 10.90
C GLU A 238 1.70 -10.86 10.03
N LEU A 239 0.81 -10.93 9.04
CA LEU A 239 0.49 -9.83 8.13
C LEU A 239 0.05 -8.55 8.84
N TYR A 240 -0.62 -8.66 9.98
CA TYR A 240 -1.18 -7.51 10.72
C TYR A 240 -0.48 -7.22 12.04
N LYS A 241 0.71 -7.80 12.28
CA LYS A 241 1.52 -7.47 13.45
C LYS A 241 2.31 -6.17 13.23
N PRO A 242 2.35 -5.26 14.22
CA PRO A 242 1.62 -5.29 15.49
C PRO A 242 0.14 -4.91 15.34
N GLN A 243 -0.74 -5.62 16.05
CA GLN A 243 -2.17 -5.32 16.13
C GLN A 243 -2.39 -4.11 17.05
N ARG A 244 -2.31 -2.89 16.50
CA ARG A 244 -2.64 -1.66 17.26
C ARG A 244 -3.77 -0.85 16.65
N PHE A 245 -4.25 -1.22 15.47
CA PHE A 245 -5.35 -0.53 14.81
C PHE A 245 -6.63 -0.57 15.65
N GLU A 246 -6.80 -1.60 16.47
CA GLU A 246 -7.92 -1.78 17.39
C GLU A 246 -8.02 -0.65 18.40
N LEU A 247 -6.88 -0.12 18.88
CA LEU A 247 -6.87 1.03 19.79
C LEU A 247 -7.41 2.28 19.10
N GLY A 248 -7.06 2.46 17.81
CA GLY A 248 -7.60 3.53 16.97
C GLY A 248 -9.10 3.39 16.74
N ARG A 249 -9.58 2.18 16.46
CA ARG A 249 -11.02 1.90 16.29
C ARG A 249 -11.79 2.21 17.56
N HIS A 250 -11.26 1.80 18.71
CA HIS A 250 -11.86 2.10 20.00
C HIS A 250 -11.97 3.62 20.23
N ARG A 251 -10.89 4.38 19.99
CA ARG A 251 -10.92 5.86 20.07
C ARG A 251 -11.93 6.48 19.09
N HIS A 252 -12.02 5.99 17.85
CA HIS A 252 -13.00 6.47 16.88
C HIS A 252 -14.44 6.20 17.30
N ALA A 253 -14.74 5.00 17.79
CA ALA A 253 -16.08 4.64 18.26
C ALA A 253 -16.53 5.59 19.37
N GLU A 254 -15.66 5.87 20.33
CA GLU A 254 -15.94 6.73 21.48
C GLU A 254 -16.15 8.21 21.11
N LEU A 255 -15.46 8.71 20.07
CA LEU A 255 -15.74 10.03 19.50
C LEU A 255 -17.15 10.15 18.95
N ILE A 256 -17.71 9.06 18.43
CA ILE A 256 -19.06 9.03 17.87
C ILE A 256 -20.09 8.89 19.00
N TYR A 257 -19.88 7.95 19.93
CA TYR A 257 -20.78 7.70 21.05
C TYR A 257 -20.96 8.91 21.95
N SER A 258 -19.87 9.62 22.27
CA SER A 258 -19.95 10.83 23.12
C SER A 258 -20.77 11.97 22.51
N LYS A 259 -20.98 12.00 21.18
CA LYS A 259 -21.80 13.01 20.51
C LYS A 259 -23.28 12.65 20.40
N THR A 260 -23.63 11.36 20.51
CA THR A 260 -25.02 10.91 20.42
C THR A 260 -25.81 11.12 21.71
N CYS A 261 -25.16 11.31 22.85
CA CYS A 261 -25.80 11.52 24.15
C CYS A 261 -25.91 12.99 24.59
N ASP A 262 -25.26 13.93 23.89
CA ASP A 262 -25.35 15.37 24.16
C ASP A 262 -26.51 16.05 23.37
N ARG A 263 -27.61 15.32 23.10
CA ARG A 263 -28.82 15.85 22.44
C ARG A 263 -30.01 15.85 23.37
#